data_AF-A0A9W5TLW5-F1
#
_entry.id   AF-A0A9W5TLW5-F1
#
_cell.length_a   1.000
_cell.length_b   1.000
_cell.length_c   1.000
_cell.angle_alpha   90.00
_cell.angle_beta   90.00
_cell.angle_gamma   90.00
#
_symmetry.space_group_name_H-M   'P 1'
#
loop_
_entity.id
_entity.type
_entity.pdbx_description
1 polymer ?
#
loop_
_entity_poly.entity_id
_entity_poly.type
_entity_poly.pdbx_seq_one_letter_code
_entity_poly.pdbx_strand_id
1 'polypeptide(L)'
;MRTIIAATVLVAVALSGGCSTVDEPDSLVDEAGYHVRDNAVYYLNPFPGKAFEIDDADAASFDIIDRTYARDSGQVYINGYPLPGAQPGSFELLERPGFAKDSRRVYQHDQPISTDPGHFELLPGGLSKDSSRVYAPDGAVLSHDPAEFEIVSDEDDYLFAEDGGSVYVNNRPIRGASPSTFEVLSGGYSRDAEHAFYFDRQITDADVASFRVIEGPYAVDSQRVYWMGEVIAGADPASFEVLNANFECSADTRHAFYRQTTIPGARPATFPPDSEVVGCSPASISFAD
;
A
#
# COMPACT_ATOMS: atom_id res chain seq x y z
N MET A 1 79.82 -21.33 -54.89
CA MET A 1 79.77 -22.68 -54.28
C MET A 1 79.21 -22.55 -52.88
N ARG A 2 78.17 -23.35 -52.54
CA ARG A 2 77.92 -24.03 -51.25
C ARG A 2 78.10 -23.18 -49.96
N THR A 3 77.21 -23.16 -48.97
CA THR A 3 76.28 -24.19 -48.50
C THR A 3 75.41 -23.56 -47.41
N ILE A 4 74.21 -24.09 -47.29
CA ILE A 4 73.21 -23.85 -46.25
C ILE A 4 73.73 -24.33 -44.89
N ILE A 5 73.49 -23.55 -43.83
CA ILE A 5 73.35 -24.07 -42.46
C ILE A 5 71.96 -23.64 -41.99
N ALA A 6 71.05 -24.60 -41.90
CA ALA A 6 69.73 -24.42 -41.32
C ALA A 6 69.86 -24.58 -39.79
N ALA A 7 69.60 -23.50 -39.05
CA ALA A 7 69.43 -23.54 -37.60
C ALA A 7 67.94 -23.47 -37.29
N THR A 8 67.44 -24.55 -36.70
CA THR A 8 66.07 -24.73 -36.23
C THR A 8 65.79 -23.76 -35.09
N VAL A 9 64.91 -22.78 -35.30
CA VAL A 9 64.39 -21.92 -34.23
C VAL A 9 63.13 -22.58 -33.67
N LEU A 10 63.23 -23.05 -32.43
CA LEU A 10 62.11 -23.51 -31.63
C LEU A 10 61.30 -22.27 -31.23
N VAL A 11 60.17 -22.02 -31.91
CA VAL A 11 59.21 -21.00 -31.47
C VAL A 11 58.40 -21.62 -30.33
N ALA A 12 58.75 -21.24 -29.09
CA ALA A 12 57.87 -21.47 -27.96
C ALA A 12 56.60 -20.63 -28.19
N VAL A 13 55.49 -21.29 -28.54
CA VAL A 13 54.17 -20.68 -28.51
C VAL A 13 53.84 -20.45 -27.04
N ALA A 14 54.07 -19.24 -26.57
CA ALA A 14 53.46 -18.77 -25.34
C ALA A 14 51.94 -18.72 -25.61
N LEU A 15 51.22 -19.73 -25.12
CA LEU A 15 49.79 -19.61 -24.91
C LEU A 15 49.61 -18.47 -23.91
N SER A 16 49.34 -17.27 -24.40
CA SER A 16 48.72 -16.24 -23.58
C SER A 16 47.39 -16.81 -23.14
N GLY A 17 47.33 -17.27 -21.89
CA GLY A 17 46.07 -17.55 -21.22
C GLY A 17 45.25 -16.27 -21.27
N GLY A 18 44.31 -16.21 -22.21
CA GLY A 18 43.19 -15.30 -22.15
C GLY A 18 42.30 -15.78 -21.01
N CYS A 19 42.62 -15.34 -19.79
CA CYS A 19 41.75 -15.44 -18.63
C CYS A 19 41.68 -14.05 -18.03
N SER A 20 40.79 -13.25 -18.60
CA SER A 20 40.38 -11.97 -18.02
C SER A 20 38.94 -11.71 -18.47
N THR A 21 38.05 -12.60 -18.08
CA THR A 21 36.65 -12.24 -17.86
C THR A 21 36.47 -12.40 -16.38
N VAL A 22 36.62 -11.29 -15.65
CA VAL A 22 35.90 -11.14 -14.38
C VAL A 22 34.46 -11.47 -14.73
N ASP A 23 33.97 -12.62 -14.28
CA ASP A 23 32.67 -13.13 -14.71
C ASP A 23 31.60 -12.33 -13.98
N GLU A 24 31.34 -11.11 -14.45
CA GLU A 24 30.30 -10.24 -13.92
C GLU A 24 28.94 -10.94 -14.05
N PRO A 25 28.06 -10.89 -13.04
CA PRO A 25 26.73 -11.49 -13.13
C PRO A 25 25.91 -10.98 -14.32
N ASP A 26 25.28 -11.89 -15.05
CA ASP A 26 24.46 -11.59 -16.23
C ASP A 26 22.99 -11.94 -15.97
N SER A 27 22.10 -10.95 -16.11
CA SER A 27 20.65 -11.09 -15.94
C SER A 27 19.97 -12.15 -16.81
N LEU A 28 20.65 -12.70 -17.83
CA LEU A 28 20.14 -13.82 -18.64
C LEU A 28 20.26 -15.17 -17.94
N VAL A 29 21.17 -15.31 -16.98
CA VAL A 29 21.52 -16.59 -16.32
C VAL A 29 21.54 -16.50 -14.80
N ASP A 30 21.73 -15.30 -14.25
CA ASP A 30 21.85 -15.04 -12.83
C ASP A 30 20.60 -14.37 -12.25
N GLU A 31 20.28 -14.72 -10.99
CA GLU A 31 19.24 -14.04 -10.23
C GLU A 31 19.69 -12.61 -9.87
N ALA A 32 18.76 -11.66 -9.93
CA ALA A 32 19.05 -10.29 -9.50
C ALA A 32 19.28 -10.22 -7.98
N GLY A 33 20.17 -9.33 -7.56
CA GLY A 33 20.62 -9.21 -6.17
C GLY A 33 22.14 -9.21 -6.05
N TYR A 34 22.65 -9.57 -4.89
CA TYR A 34 24.08 -9.57 -4.60
C TYR A 34 24.77 -10.85 -5.08
N HIS A 35 26.01 -10.71 -5.55
CA HIS A 35 26.87 -11.81 -5.98
C HIS A 35 28.29 -11.58 -5.48
N VAL A 36 28.92 -12.61 -4.89
CA VAL A 36 30.34 -12.57 -4.54
C VAL A 36 31.11 -13.45 -5.53
N ARG A 37 32.01 -12.87 -6.31
CA ARG A 37 32.80 -13.56 -7.35
C ARG A 37 34.25 -13.09 -7.32
N ASP A 38 35.20 -14.02 -7.29
CA ASP A 38 36.64 -13.73 -7.36
C ASP A 38 37.12 -12.57 -6.45
N ASN A 39 36.67 -12.57 -5.18
CA ASN A 39 36.99 -11.54 -4.18
C ASN A 39 36.47 -10.13 -4.51
N ALA A 40 35.48 -10.02 -5.41
CA ALA A 40 34.70 -8.83 -5.66
C ALA A 40 33.22 -9.10 -5.35
N VAL A 41 32.49 -8.03 -5.03
CA VAL A 41 31.06 -8.08 -4.77
C VAL A 41 30.33 -7.28 -5.84
N TYR A 42 29.29 -7.86 -6.40
CA TYR A 42 28.47 -7.26 -7.44
C TYR A 42 27.02 -7.14 -6.97
N TYR A 43 26.32 -6.12 -7.46
CA TYR A 43 24.87 -6.06 -7.39
C TYR A 43 24.27 -6.09 -8.80
N LEU A 44 23.48 -7.13 -9.08
CA LEU A 44 22.76 -7.32 -10.35
C LEU A 44 21.35 -6.73 -10.28
N ASN A 45 21.10 -5.70 -11.09
CA ASN A 45 19.77 -5.08 -11.17
C ASN A 45 18.70 -6.06 -11.70
N PRO A 46 17.42 -5.90 -11.30
CA PRO A 46 16.30 -6.66 -11.85
C PRO A 46 16.30 -6.69 -13.39
N PHE A 47 15.95 -7.85 -13.98
CA PHE A 47 15.87 -7.99 -15.43
C PHE A 47 14.85 -7.01 -16.05
N PRO A 48 15.17 -6.35 -17.18
CA PRO A 48 16.50 -6.30 -17.81
C PRO A 48 17.43 -5.35 -17.04
N GLY A 49 18.53 -5.88 -16.51
CA GLY A 49 19.43 -5.16 -15.61
C GLY A 49 20.90 -5.55 -15.83
N LYS A 50 21.81 -4.65 -15.46
CA LYS A 50 23.25 -4.93 -15.45
C LYS A 50 23.75 -5.02 -14.02
N ALA A 51 24.78 -5.82 -13.83
CA ALA A 51 25.53 -5.77 -12.60
C ALA A 51 26.42 -4.52 -12.55
N PHE A 52 26.83 -4.19 -11.34
CA PHE A 52 27.92 -3.27 -11.07
C PHE A 52 28.67 -3.78 -9.85
N GLU A 53 29.97 -3.54 -9.81
CA GLU A 53 30.82 -3.86 -8.65
C GLU A 53 30.52 -2.89 -7.51
N ILE A 54 30.41 -3.40 -6.29
CA ILE A 54 30.25 -2.60 -5.07
C ILE A 54 31.65 -2.27 -4.57
N ASP A 55 32.07 -1.02 -4.83
CA ASP A 55 33.36 -0.52 -4.36
C ASP A 55 33.47 -0.62 -2.81
N ASP A 56 34.67 -0.95 -2.33
CA ASP A 56 35.03 -1.05 -0.91
C ASP A 56 34.31 -2.16 -0.10
N ALA A 57 33.48 -3.01 -0.74
CA ALA A 57 32.87 -4.15 -0.07
C ALA A 57 33.89 -5.22 0.31
N ASP A 58 33.86 -5.67 1.57
CA ASP A 58 34.70 -6.78 2.03
C ASP A 58 34.09 -8.12 1.62
N ALA A 59 34.50 -8.61 0.44
CA ALA A 59 34.07 -9.90 -0.09
C ALA A 59 34.29 -11.09 0.85
N ALA A 60 35.26 -11.00 1.78
CA ALA A 60 35.55 -12.10 2.71
C ALA A 60 34.56 -12.17 3.88
N SER A 61 33.91 -11.06 4.23
CA SER A 61 32.90 -10.99 5.29
C SER A 61 31.49 -10.68 4.77
N PHE A 62 31.30 -10.65 3.45
CA PHE A 62 30.03 -10.31 2.83
C PHE A 62 28.95 -11.37 3.08
N ASP A 63 27.87 -10.93 3.71
CA ASP A 63 26.69 -11.69 4.11
C ASP A 63 25.47 -11.15 3.36
N ILE A 64 24.95 -11.95 2.44
CA ILE A 64 23.77 -11.61 1.65
C ILE A 64 22.54 -12.00 2.48
N ILE A 65 21.75 -10.99 2.89
CA ILE A 65 20.60 -11.21 3.76
C ILE A 65 19.37 -11.55 2.90
N ASP A 66 19.09 -10.70 1.91
CA ASP A 66 18.13 -10.98 0.85
C ASP A 66 18.56 -10.28 -0.44
N ARG A 67 17.66 -10.20 -1.41
CA ARG A 67 17.92 -9.53 -2.69
C ARG A 67 18.18 -8.02 -2.53
N THR A 68 17.63 -7.40 -1.49
CA THR A 68 17.68 -5.95 -1.27
C THR A 68 18.78 -5.57 -0.29
N TYR A 69 18.98 -6.33 0.78
CA TYR A 69 19.93 -6.05 1.84
C TYR A 69 21.09 -7.06 1.88
N ALA A 70 22.28 -6.54 2.12
CA ALA A 70 23.45 -7.33 2.47
C ALA A 70 24.28 -6.55 3.49
N ARG A 71 25.31 -7.18 4.05
CA ARG A 71 26.27 -6.51 4.92
C ARG A 71 27.65 -7.13 4.79
N ASP A 72 28.67 -6.40 5.17
CA ASP A 72 29.97 -6.96 5.53
C ASP A 72 30.31 -6.60 6.98
N SER A 73 31.54 -6.83 7.40
CA SER A 73 31.97 -6.51 8.77
C SER A 73 31.93 -5.02 9.14
N GLY A 74 31.95 -4.11 8.15
CA GLY A 74 32.01 -2.67 8.34
C GLY A 74 30.75 -1.90 7.93
N GLN A 75 29.93 -2.46 7.04
CA GLN A 75 28.82 -1.75 6.38
C GLN A 75 27.61 -2.62 6.07
N VAL A 76 26.44 -1.99 6.04
CA VAL A 76 25.20 -2.56 5.49
C VAL A 76 24.95 -1.94 4.14
N TYR A 77 24.45 -2.74 3.20
CA TYR A 77 24.14 -2.36 1.83
C TYR A 77 22.65 -2.53 1.54
N ILE A 78 22.10 -1.62 0.75
CA ILE A 78 20.76 -1.70 0.17
C ILE A 78 20.84 -1.49 -1.35
N ASN A 79 20.29 -2.42 -2.12
CA ASN A 79 20.34 -2.43 -3.58
C ASN A 79 21.74 -2.14 -4.18
N GLY A 80 22.80 -2.67 -3.55
CA GLY A 80 24.19 -2.45 -3.97
C GLY A 80 24.84 -1.16 -3.47
N TYR A 81 24.14 -0.33 -2.69
CA TYR A 81 24.66 0.93 -2.16
C TYR A 81 24.80 0.90 -0.62
N PRO A 82 25.78 1.59 -0.05
CA PRO A 82 25.89 1.77 1.40
C PRO A 82 24.61 2.31 2.02
N LEU A 83 24.13 1.70 3.11
CA LEU A 83 23.05 2.22 3.96
C LEU A 83 23.65 3.05 5.11
N PRO A 84 23.62 4.40 5.04
CA PRO A 84 24.39 5.22 5.96
C PRO A 84 23.93 5.12 7.41
N GLY A 85 24.88 4.86 8.31
CA GLY A 85 24.66 4.81 9.75
C GLY A 85 24.00 3.53 10.27
N ALA A 86 23.72 2.55 9.40
CA ALA A 86 23.31 1.22 9.82
C ALA A 86 24.46 0.44 10.46
N GLN A 87 24.13 -0.39 11.45
CA GLN A 87 25.10 -1.16 12.24
C GLN A 87 25.10 -2.64 11.84
N PRO A 88 26.11 -3.13 11.10
CA PRO A 88 26.12 -4.48 10.53
C PRO A 88 25.96 -5.58 11.57
N GLY A 89 26.63 -5.43 12.72
CA GLY A 89 26.64 -6.44 13.79
C GLY A 89 25.30 -6.64 14.50
N SER A 90 24.32 -5.77 14.28
CA SER A 90 22.97 -5.90 14.84
C SER A 90 21.86 -5.78 13.79
N PHE A 91 22.21 -5.73 12.50
CA PHE A 91 21.25 -5.52 11.43
C PHE A 91 20.43 -6.80 11.19
N GLU A 92 19.11 -6.66 11.17
CA GLU A 92 18.16 -7.74 10.91
C GLU A 92 16.94 -7.25 10.14
N LEU A 93 16.36 -8.12 9.30
CA LEU A 93 15.12 -7.81 8.61
C LEU A 93 13.92 -7.98 9.54
N LEU A 94 12.89 -7.17 9.33
CA LEU A 94 11.59 -7.34 9.96
C LEU A 94 10.67 -8.16 9.06
N GLU A 95 9.56 -8.66 9.61
CA GLU A 95 8.65 -9.57 8.91
C GLU A 95 8.04 -8.96 7.63
N ARG A 96 7.84 -7.63 7.61
CA ARG A 96 7.35 -6.92 6.43
C ARG A 96 8.51 -6.59 5.49
N PRO A 97 8.44 -6.99 4.21
CA PRO A 97 9.47 -6.65 3.22
C PRO A 97 9.77 -5.15 3.16
N GLY A 98 11.04 -4.82 3.00
CA GLY A 98 11.53 -3.45 3.01
C GLY A 98 11.82 -2.92 4.41
N PHE A 99 11.31 -3.53 5.48
CA PHE A 99 11.63 -3.12 6.85
C PHE A 99 12.83 -3.88 7.40
N ALA A 100 13.72 -3.15 8.06
CA ALA A 100 14.87 -3.70 8.76
C ALA A 100 15.16 -2.88 10.01
N LYS A 101 15.93 -3.43 10.94
CA LYS A 101 16.39 -2.66 12.10
C LYS A 101 17.81 -3.03 12.47
N ASP A 102 18.42 -2.14 13.23
CA ASP A 102 19.61 -2.43 14.01
C ASP A 102 19.41 -2.01 15.47
N SER A 103 20.45 -2.10 16.30
CA SER A 103 20.38 -1.74 17.72
C SER A 103 20.04 -0.27 18.02
N ARG A 104 20.06 0.62 17.02
CA ARG A 104 19.76 2.05 17.15
C ARG A 104 18.56 2.52 16.36
N ARG A 105 18.23 1.88 15.23
CA ARG A 105 17.26 2.43 14.28
C ARG A 105 16.41 1.36 13.62
N VAL A 106 15.26 1.79 13.15
CA VAL A 106 14.41 1.04 12.22
C VAL A 106 14.42 1.77 10.89
N TYR A 107 14.49 0.99 9.82
CA TYR A 107 14.58 1.42 8.44
C TYR A 107 13.37 0.91 7.67
N GLN A 108 12.84 1.76 6.80
CA GLN A 108 11.98 1.37 5.70
C GLN A 108 12.73 1.68 4.41
N HIS A 109 13.17 0.64 3.72
CA HIS A 109 14.14 0.72 2.65
C HIS A 109 15.41 1.45 3.13
N ASP A 110 15.79 2.54 2.46
CA ASP A 110 16.96 3.35 2.80
C ASP A 110 16.65 4.45 3.84
N GLN A 111 15.38 4.61 4.24
CA GLN A 111 14.95 5.68 5.13
C GLN A 111 14.92 5.21 6.58
N PRO A 112 15.67 5.87 7.50
CA PRO A 112 15.48 5.64 8.93
C PRO A 112 14.17 6.28 9.40
N ILE A 113 13.25 5.47 9.94
CA ILE A 113 11.90 5.91 10.36
C ILE A 113 11.74 6.01 11.89
N SER A 114 12.51 5.24 12.66
CA SER A 114 12.46 5.24 14.13
C SER A 114 13.85 5.09 14.74
N THR A 115 14.02 5.66 15.95
CA THR A 115 15.19 5.50 16.81
C THR A 115 14.90 4.62 18.04
N ASP A 116 13.79 3.89 18.04
CA ASP A 116 13.38 2.99 19.11
C ASP A 116 13.08 1.58 18.57
N PRO A 117 14.11 0.87 18.09
CA PRO A 117 13.97 -0.49 17.54
C PRO A 117 13.49 -1.53 18.55
N GLY A 118 13.54 -1.22 19.86
CA GLY A 118 13.09 -2.10 20.93
C GLY A 118 11.57 -2.13 21.13
N HIS A 119 10.88 -1.04 20.75
CA HIS A 119 9.43 -0.92 20.86
C HIS A 119 8.74 -0.74 19.51
N PHE A 120 9.46 -0.98 18.42
CA PHE A 120 8.90 -0.88 17.07
C PHE A 120 8.02 -2.09 16.74
N GLU A 121 6.81 -1.83 16.28
CA GLU A 121 5.78 -2.81 15.96
C GLU A 121 5.19 -2.54 14.56
N LEU A 122 4.98 -3.62 13.80
CA LEU A 122 4.26 -3.58 12.53
C LEU A 122 2.77 -3.81 12.80
N LEU A 123 1.92 -2.95 12.26
CA LEU A 123 0.47 -3.00 12.44
C LEU A 123 -0.24 -3.33 11.12
N PRO A 124 -1.50 -3.83 11.12
CA PRO A 124 -2.32 -3.99 9.91
C PRO A 124 -2.45 -2.71 9.06
N GLY A 125 -2.96 -2.84 7.84
CA GLY A 125 -3.13 -1.70 6.93
C GLY A 125 -1.82 -1.02 6.47
N GLY A 126 -0.68 -1.71 6.61
CA GLY A 126 0.64 -1.14 6.29
C GLY A 126 1.17 -0.14 7.32
N LEU A 127 0.49 0.02 8.45
CA LEU A 127 0.92 0.88 9.54
C LEU A 127 2.10 0.29 10.32
N SER A 128 2.75 1.13 11.11
CA SER A 128 3.73 0.71 12.13
C SER A 128 3.78 1.72 13.26
N LYS A 129 4.32 1.37 14.42
CA LYS A 129 4.48 2.29 15.55
C LYS A 129 5.75 2.02 16.33
N ASP A 130 6.18 3.02 17.08
CA ASP A 130 7.13 2.88 18.18
C ASP A 130 6.56 3.45 19.48
N SER A 131 7.38 3.65 20.51
CA SER A 131 6.92 4.22 21.79
C SER A 131 6.45 5.67 21.71
N SER A 132 6.73 6.38 20.62
CA SER A 132 6.50 7.82 20.49
C SER A 132 5.55 8.20 19.34
N ARG A 133 5.42 7.34 18.31
CA ARG A 133 4.71 7.69 17.07
C ARG A 133 4.06 6.47 16.42
N VAL A 134 3.03 6.75 15.64
CA VAL A 134 2.47 5.85 14.64
C VAL A 134 2.80 6.38 13.26
N TYR A 135 3.18 5.48 12.35
CA TYR A 135 3.65 5.77 11.00
C TYR A 135 2.70 5.18 9.96
N ALA A 136 2.39 5.99 8.95
CA ALA A 136 1.68 5.58 7.75
C ALA A 136 2.58 4.70 6.85
N PRO A 137 2.02 4.00 5.84
CA PRO A 137 2.79 3.11 4.97
C PRO A 137 3.92 3.79 4.18
N ASP A 138 3.86 5.12 4.00
CA ASP A 138 4.89 5.93 3.34
C ASP A 138 5.96 6.46 4.31
N GLY A 139 5.91 6.06 5.58
CA GLY A 139 6.82 6.48 6.65
C GLY A 139 6.47 7.84 7.28
N ALA A 140 5.40 8.52 6.82
CA ALA A 140 4.94 9.75 7.44
C ALA A 140 4.38 9.49 8.85
N VAL A 141 4.54 10.46 9.75
CA VAL A 141 3.94 10.38 11.10
C VAL A 141 2.43 10.60 11.00
N LEU A 142 1.66 9.58 11.40
CA LEU A 142 0.20 9.59 11.42
C LEU A 142 -0.34 10.10 12.77
N SER A 143 0.24 9.61 13.87
CA SER A 143 -0.13 9.99 15.24
C SER A 143 1.10 10.13 16.14
N HIS A 144 0.97 11.00 17.15
CA HIS A 144 1.94 11.20 18.23
C HIS A 144 1.50 10.54 19.55
N ASP A 145 0.41 9.75 19.53
CA ASP A 145 -0.14 9.06 20.68
C ASP A 145 -0.29 7.55 20.40
N PRO A 146 0.82 6.81 20.28
CA PRO A 146 0.79 5.38 19.99
C PRO A 146 0.20 4.53 21.13
N ALA A 147 0.02 5.12 22.32
CA ALA A 147 -0.55 4.45 23.49
C ALA A 147 -2.07 4.36 23.40
N GLU A 148 -2.72 5.40 22.88
CA GLU A 148 -4.16 5.45 22.63
C GLU A 148 -4.53 5.10 21.17
N PHE A 149 -3.56 4.76 20.32
CA PHE A 149 -3.83 4.43 18.92
C PHE A 149 -4.40 3.01 18.74
N GLU A 150 -5.57 2.92 18.09
CA GLU A 150 -6.28 1.68 17.80
C GLU A 150 -6.77 1.65 16.33
N ILE A 151 -6.74 0.45 15.72
CA ILE A 151 -7.42 0.21 14.45
C ILE A 151 -8.86 -0.19 14.77
N VAL A 152 -9.81 0.67 14.40
CA VAL A 152 -11.24 0.49 14.65
C VAL A 152 -11.85 -0.50 13.67
N SER A 153 -11.46 -0.44 12.39
CA SER A 153 -11.90 -1.37 11.34
C SER A 153 -10.88 -1.45 10.21
N ASP A 154 -10.78 -2.63 9.59
CA ASP A 154 -9.97 -2.91 8.39
C ASP A 154 -10.83 -3.77 7.43
N GLU A 155 -12.03 -3.28 7.13
CA GLU A 155 -13.05 -3.96 6.32
C GLU A 155 -13.44 -3.08 5.11
N ASP A 156 -14.09 -3.67 4.10
CA ASP A 156 -14.55 -2.98 2.88
C ASP A 156 -13.45 -2.17 2.15
N ASP A 157 -12.20 -2.63 2.18
CA ASP A 157 -11.02 -1.93 1.66
C ASP A 157 -10.71 -0.58 2.36
N TYR A 158 -11.25 -0.37 3.57
CA TYR A 158 -11.10 0.87 4.34
C TYR A 158 -10.51 0.61 5.72
N LEU A 159 -9.36 1.26 5.99
CA LEU A 159 -8.73 1.23 7.30
C LEU A 159 -9.21 2.44 8.12
N PHE A 160 -10.05 2.19 9.11
CA PHE A 160 -10.40 3.15 10.14
C PHE A 160 -9.54 2.93 11.38
N ALA A 161 -8.99 4.02 11.90
CA ALA A 161 -8.20 4.01 13.12
C ALA A 161 -8.47 5.28 13.92
N GLU A 162 -8.17 5.26 15.20
CA GLU A 162 -8.27 6.43 16.05
C GLU A 162 -7.13 6.50 17.05
N ASP A 163 -6.90 7.70 17.57
CA ASP A 163 -6.16 7.93 18.80
C ASP A 163 -7.01 8.76 19.78
N GLY A 164 -6.44 9.14 20.92
CA GLY A 164 -7.17 9.90 21.94
C GLY A 164 -7.72 11.25 21.50
N GLY A 165 -7.36 11.77 20.32
CA GLY A 165 -7.83 13.07 19.81
C GLY A 165 -8.33 13.09 18.37
N SER A 166 -8.07 12.06 17.57
CA SER A 166 -8.33 12.05 16.14
C SER A 166 -8.84 10.70 15.66
N VAL A 167 -9.75 10.74 14.70
CA VAL A 167 -10.16 9.57 13.91
C VAL A 167 -9.58 9.69 12.51
N TYR A 168 -9.22 8.56 11.90
CA TYR A 168 -8.59 8.45 10.60
C TYR A 168 -9.33 7.44 9.72
N VAL A 169 -9.36 7.70 8.42
CA VAL A 169 -9.71 6.72 7.40
C VAL A 169 -8.65 6.74 6.31
N ASN A 170 -8.08 5.58 5.97
CA ASN A 170 -7.01 5.46 4.98
C ASN A 170 -5.86 6.46 5.21
N ASN A 171 -5.44 6.58 6.47
CA ASN A 171 -4.39 7.49 6.95
C ASN A 171 -4.73 8.99 6.84
N ARG A 172 -5.99 9.35 6.58
CA ARG A 172 -6.47 10.74 6.52
C ARG A 172 -7.32 11.05 7.74
N PRO A 173 -7.09 12.19 8.43
CA PRO A 173 -7.91 12.57 9.57
C PRO A 173 -9.34 12.94 9.16
N ILE A 174 -10.33 12.39 9.84
CA ILE A 174 -11.74 12.76 9.74
C ILE A 174 -11.97 13.98 10.63
N ARG A 175 -11.95 15.17 10.02
CA ARG A 175 -12.02 16.42 10.79
C ARG A 175 -13.38 16.56 11.48
N GLY A 176 -13.34 16.79 12.80
CA GLY A 176 -14.54 17.00 13.62
C GLY A 176 -15.16 15.72 14.17
N ALA A 177 -14.62 14.54 13.82
CA ALA A 177 -15.04 13.29 14.42
C ALA A 177 -14.61 13.21 15.90
N SER A 178 -15.47 12.65 16.75
CA SER A 178 -15.19 12.37 18.15
C SER A 178 -14.81 10.89 18.35
N PRO A 179 -13.53 10.57 18.65
CA PRO A 179 -13.09 9.18 18.87
C PRO A 179 -13.94 8.45 19.92
N SER A 180 -14.23 9.12 21.04
CA SER A 180 -14.96 8.52 22.18
C SER A 180 -16.36 7.97 21.87
N THR A 181 -16.95 8.33 20.72
CA THR A 181 -18.27 7.91 20.28
C THR A 181 -18.27 7.44 18.82
N PHE A 182 -17.10 7.26 18.22
CA PHE A 182 -16.99 6.93 16.80
C PHE A 182 -17.45 5.49 16.52
N GLU A 183 -18.19 5.32 15.44
CA GLU A 183 -18.74 4.05 15.00
C GLU A 183 -18.56 3.93 13.48
N VAL A 184 -17.81 2.92 13.04
CA VAL A 184 -17.76 2.54 11.63
C VAL A 184 -19.03 1.79 11.28
N LEU A 185 -19.69 2.20 10.20
CA LEU A 185 -20.87 1.52 9.68
C LEU A 185 -20.44 0.54 8.59
N SER A 186 -20.63 0.87 7.32
CA SER A 186 -20.17 0.09 6.18
C SER A 186 -20.06 0.96 4.93
N GLY A 187 -19.41 0.46 3.88
CA GLY A 187 -19.37 1.17 2.58
C GLY A 187 -18.74 2.56 2.65
N GLY A 188 -17.81 2.79 3.58
CA GLY A 188 -17.14 4.07 3.81
C GLY A 188 -17.92 5.06 4.68
N TYR A 189 -19.10 4.68 5.18
CA TYR A 189 -19.85 5.49 6.13
C TYR A 189 -19.44 5.21 7.57
N SER A 190 -19.46 6.26 8.38
CA SER A 190 -19.25 6.21 9.81
C SER A 190 -20.06 7.32 10.48
N ARG A 191 -20.16 7.29 11.81
CA ARG A 191 -20.77 8.36 12.59
C ARG A 191 -20.10 8.49 13.95
N ASP A 192 -20.32 9.63 14.59
CA ASP A 192 -20.14 9.78 16.02
C ASP A 192 -21.49 10.20 16.66
N ALA A 193 -21.49 10.66 17.92
CA ALA A 193 -22.72 11.07 18.59
C ALA A 193 -23.42 12.30 17.97
N GLU A 194 -22.70 13.14 17.21
CA GLU A 194 -23.20 14.43 16.69
C GLU A 194 -23.17 14.53 15.17
N HIS A 195 -22.36 13.71 14.50
CA HIS A 195 -22.09 13.81 13.06
C HIS A 195 -22.12 12.45 12.37
N ALA A 196 -22.52 12.45 11.10
CA ALA A 196 -22.31 11.34 10.18
C ALA A 196 -21.23 11.72 9.16
N PHE A 197 -20.48 10.73 8.67
CA PHE A 197 -19.37 10.92 7.76
C PHE A 197 -19.43 9.93 6.60
N TYR A 198 -18.90 10.36 5.46
CA TYR A 198 -18.54 9.51 4.34
C TYR A 198 -17.05 9.72 4.07
N PHE A 199 -16.24 8.70 4.31
CA PHE A 199 -14.79 8.81 4.44
C PHE A 199 -14.38 9.93 5.43
N ASP A 200 -13.51 10.83 5.02
CA ASP A 200 -12.97 11.94 5.79
C ASP A 200 -13.87 13.19 5.78
N ARG A 201 -15.06 13.09 5.16
CA ARG A 201 -15.98 14.20 4.98
C ARG A 201 -17.24 14.05 5.83
N GLN A 202 -17.53 15.08 6.60
CA GLN A 202 -18.79 15.22 7.33
C GLN A 202 -19.98 15.40 6.37
N ILE A 203 -21.05 14.66 6.62
CA ILE A 203 -22.34 14.80 5.94
C ILE A 203 -23.15 15.87 6.68
N THR A 204 -23.38 17.00 6.02
CA THR A 204 -23.96 18.18 6.68
C THR A 204 -25.46 17.99 6.95
N ASP A 205 -25.91 18.47 8.11
CA ASP A 205 -27.29 18.43 8.62
C ASP A 205 -27.86 17.02 8.88
N ALA A 206 -27.05 15.95 8.78
CA ALA A 206 -27.53 14.56 8.89
C ALA A 206 -28.27 14.34 10.21
N ASP A 207 -29.41 13.67 10.18
CA ASP A 207 -30.08 13.24 11.41
C ASP A 207 -29.41 11.97 11.94
N VAL A 208 -28.32 12.17 12.69
CA VAL A 208 -27.43 11.10 13.17
C VAL A 208 -28.16 10.03 13.96
N ALA A 209 -29.20 10.39 14.71
CA ALA A 209 -29.98 9.46 15.52
C ALA A 209 -30.71 8.40 14.67
N SER A 210 -31.07 8.73 13.42
CA SER A 210 -31.72 7.83 12.49
C SER A 210 -30.85 7.43 11.30
N PHE A 211 -29.62 7.97 11.22
CA PHE A 211 -28.68 7.70 10.15
C PHE A 211 -28.26 6.23 10.12
N ARG A 212 -28.40 5.59 8.97
CA ARG A 212 -28.00 4.20 8.73
C ARG A 212 -27.60 4.00 7.27
N VAL A 213 -26.70 3.05 7.03
CA VAL A 213 -26.39 2.57 5.68
C VAL A 213 -27.52 1.66 5.19
N ILE A 214 -27.88 1.75 3.91
CA ILE A 214 -28.81 0.82 3.27
C ILE A 214 -28.00 -0.30 2.62
N GLU A 215 -27.26 0.03 1.56
CA GLU A 215 -26.45 -0.91 0.79
C GLU A 215 -25.45 -0.14 -0.08
N GLY A 216 -24.21 -0.62 -0.13
CA GLY A 216 -23.16 -0.03 -0.95
C GLY A 216 -22.99 1.48 -0.70
N PRO A 217 -23.09 2.34 -1.72
CA PRO A 217 -22.88 3.78 -1.56
C PRO A 217 -24.09 4.51 -0.94
N TYR A 218 -25.18 3.83 -0.61
CA TYR A 218 -26.42 4.46 -0.17
C TYR A 218 -26.60 4.43 1.34
N ALA A 219 -26.95 5.59 1.89
CA ALA A 219 -27.34 5.76 3.29
C ALA A 219 -28.63 6.58 3.39
N VAL A 220 -29.27 6.56 4.55
CA VAL A 220 -30.54 7.24 4.80
C VAL A 220 -30.62 7.69 6.24
N ASP A 221 -31.31 8.81 6.46
CA ASP A 221 -31.82 9.22 7.77
C ASP A 221 -33.33 9.48 7.68
N SER A 222 -33.94 9.96 8.75
CA SER A 222 -35.40 10.19 8.81
C SER A 222 -35.90 11.25 7.82
N GLN A 223 -35.01 12.07 7.25
CA GLN A 223 -35.34 13.23 6.43
C GLN A 223 -34.80 13.14 5.01
N ARG A 224 -33.70 12.43 4.78
CA ARG A 224 -32.93 12.46 3.54
C ARG A 224 -32.32 11.12 3.19
N VAL A 225 -32.08 10.94 1.90
CA VAL A 225 -31.33 9.81 1.34
C VAL A 225 -30.03 10.33 0.76
N TYR A 226 -28.97 9.54 0.88
CA TYR A 226 -27.62 9.89 0.48
C TYR A 226 -27.04 8.87 -0.49
N TRP A 227 -26.24 9.35 -1.44
CA TRP A 227 -25.31 8.55 -2.23
C TRP A 227 -23.91 9.14 -2.06
N MET A 228 -22.96 8.34 -1.55
CA MET A 228 -21.60 8.77 -1.20
C MET A 228 -21.55 10.04 -0.33
N GLY A 229 -22.45 10.11 0.67
CA GLY A 229 -22.59 11.24 1.59
C GLY A 229 -23.27 12.48 1.02
N GLU A 230 -23.72 12.45 -0.23
CA GLU A 230 -24.41 13.57 -0.88
C GLU A 230 -25.91 13.30 -0.98
N VAL A 231 -26.72 14.33 -0.73
CA VAL A 231 -28.18 14.22 -0.71
C VAL A 231 -28.75 13.92 -2.10
N ILE A 232 -29.61 12.90 -2.20
CA ILE A 232 -30.43 12.62 -3.39
C ILE A 232 -31.68 13.49 -3.31
N ALA A 233 -31.69 14.59 -4.07
CA ALA A 233 -32.77 15.58 -4.00
C ALA A 233 -34.13 14.98 -4.42
N GLY A 234 -35.14 15.17 -3.56
CA GLY A 234 -36.52 14.74 -3.83
C GLY A 234 -36.81 13.26 -3.59
N ALA A 235 -35.80 12.48 -3.19
CA ALA A 235 -35.97 11.10 -2.74
C ALA A 235 -36.81 11.05 -1.45
N ASP A 236 -37.70 10.05 -1.36
CA ASP A 236 -38.50 9.78 -0.15
C ASP A 236 -37.80 8.75 0.75
N PRO A 237 -37.21 9.17 1.89
CA PRO A 237 -36.47 8.27 2.78
C PRO A 237 -37.29 7.10 3.31
N ALA A 238 -38.61 7.28 3.46
CA ALA A 238 -39.47 6.26 4.04
C ALA A 238 -39.75 5.10 3.09
N SER A 239 -39.56 5.30 1.78
CA SER A 239 -39.81 4.27 0.76
C SER A 239 -38.61 3.99 -0.15
N PHE A 240 -37.43 4.51 0.20
CA PHE A 240 -36.24 4.35 -0.61
C PHE A 240 -35.68 2.93 -0.54
N GLU A 241 -35.37 2.36 -1.70
CA GLU A 241 -34.77 1.05 -1.88
C GLU A 241 -33.62 1.11 -2.87
N VAL A 242 -32.59 0.31 -2.61
CA VAL A 242 -31.49 0.07 -3.55
C VAL A 242 -31.91 -1.10 -4.42
N LEU A 243 -32.03 -0.85 -5.73
CA LEU A 243 -32.45 -1.87 -6.70
C LEU A 243 -31.26 -2.75 -7.10
N ASN A 244 -30.08 -2.15 -7.25
CA ASN A 244 -28.81 -2.84 -7.43
C ASN A 244 -27.65 -1.87 -7.13
N ALA A 245 -26.88 -2.12 -6.08
CA ALA A 245 -25.77 -1.26 -5.69
C ALA A 245 -24.64 -1.22 -6.72
N ASN A 246 -24.36 -2.33 -7.43
CA ASN A 246 -23.30 -2.40 -8.44
C ASN A 246 -23.58 -1.50 -9.67
N PHE A 247 -24.85 -1.29 -9.98
CA PHE A 247 -25.29 -0.36 -11.02
C PHE A 247 -25.68 1.02 -10.48
N GLU A 248 -25.55 1.24 -9.17
CA GLU A 248 -25.94 2.49 -8.50
C GLU A 248 -27.38 2.91 -8.87
N CYS A 249 -28.27 1.91 -8.85
CA CYS A 249 -29.67 2.06 -9.18
C CYS A 249 -30.51 1.92 -7.92
N SER A 250 -31.43 2.87 -7.76
CA SER A 250 -32.29 2.95 -6.59
C SER A 250 -33.63 3.55 -6.97
N ALA A 251 -34.61 3.42 -6.10
CA ALA A 251 -35.91 4.03 -6.28
C ALA A 251 -36.54 4.40 -4.95
N ASP A 252 -37.49 5.32 -5.00
CA ASP A 252 -38.56 5.39 -4.01
C ASP A 252 -39.88 5.02 -4.69
N THR A 253 -41.01 5.14 -4.01
CA THR A 253 -42.33 4.84 -4.61
C THR A 253 -42.73 5.69 -5.82
N ARG A 254 -42.10 6.86 -6.03
CA ARG A 254 -42.47 7.88 -7.02
C ARG A 254 -41.42 8.04 -8.12
N HIS A 255 -40.15 7.87 -7.79
CA HIS A 255 -39.01 8.17 -8.64
C HIS A 255 -38.00 7.03 -8.62
N ALA A 256 -37.29 6.87 -9.73
CA ALA A 256 -36.07 6.06 -9.75
C ALA A 256 -34.86 6.97 -9.94
N PHE A 257 -33.71 6.53 -9.44
CA PHE A 257 -32.49 7.29 -9.37
C PHE A 257 -31.31 6.45 -9.86
N TYR A 258 -30.46 7.09 -10.66
CA TYR A 258 -29.09 6.65 -10.89
C TYR A 258 -28.18 7.57 -10.09
N ARG A 259 -27.49 7.02 -9.08
CA ARG A 259 -26.75 7.83 -8.09
C ARG A 259 -27.69 8.88 -7.46
N GLN A 260 -27.37 10.17 -7.60
CA GLN A 260 -28.19 11.30 -7.14
C GLN A 260 -29.22 11.79 -8.18
N THR A 261 -29.18 11.27 -9.41
CA THR A 261 -29.97 11.81 -10.52
C THR A 261 -31.28 11.06 -10.67
N THR A 262 -32.40 11.77 -10.58
CA THR A 262 -33.72 11.23 -10.95
C THR A 262 -33.75 10.84 -12.42
N ILE A 263 -34.17 9.62 -12.72
CA ILE A 263 -34.30 9.08 -14.08
C ILE A 263 -35.65 9.53 -14.65
N PRO A 264 -35.68 10.42 -15.65
CA PRO A 264 -36.93 11.02 -16.12
C PRO A 264 -37.88 9.98 -16.71
N GLY A 265 -39.14 10.01 -16.28
CA GLY A 265 -40.20 9.15 -16.81
C GLY A 265 -40.20 7.70 -16.31
N ALA A 266 -39.17 7.28 -15.55
CA ALA A 266 -39.16 5.99 -14.87
C ALA A 266 -40.27 5.95 -13.81
N ARG A 267 -41.03 4.85 -13.77
CA ARG A 267 -42.13 4.64 -12.82
C ARG A 267 -41.85 3.36 -12.03
N PRO A 268 -41.40 3.47 -10.76
CA PRO A 268 -41.10 2.33 -9.91
C PRO A 268 -42.24 1.30 -9.84
N ALA A 269 -43.49 1.77 -9.77
CA ALA A 269 -44.68 0.91 -9.81
C ALA A 269 -44.86 0.05 -11.07
N THR A 270 -44.09 0.29 -12.14
CA THR A 270 -44.12 -0.49 -13.39
C THR A 270 -42.93 -1.42 -13.55
N PHE A 271 -42.00 -1.44 -12.60
CA PHE A 271 -40.83 -2.31 -12.67
C PHE A 271 -41.27 -3.78 -12.54
N PRO A 272 -40.68 -4.69 -13.33
CA PRO A 272 -40.98 -6.10 -13.24
C PRO A 272 -40.61 -6.63 -11.85
N PRO A 273 -41.54 -7.26 -11.11
CA PRO A 273 -41.23 -7.83 -9.81
C PRO A 273 -40.21 -8.96 -9.97
N ASP A 274 -39.29 -9.08 -9.01
CA ASP A 274 -38.26 -10.13 -8.95
C ASP A 274 -37.23 -10.14 -10.10
N SER A 275 -37.27 -9.18 -11.03
CA SER A 275 -36.23 -9.03 -12.06
C SER A 275 -35.06 -8.21 -11.54
N GLU A 276 -33.85 -8.74 -11.68
CA GLU A 276 -32.62 -8.05 -11.34
C GLU A 276 -32.40 -6.82 -12.26
N VAL A 277 -32.00 -5.69 -11.67
CA VAL A 277 -31.49 -4.56 -12.45
C VAL A 277 -30.08 -4.89 -12.96
N VAL A 278 -29.91 -4.91 -14.28
CA VAL A 278 -28.65 -5.21 -14.97
C VAL A 278 -28.03 -3.99 -15.67
N GLY A 279 -28.65 -2.83 -15.51
CA GLY A 279 -28.15 -1.59 -16.06
C GLY A 279 -28.93 -0.39 -15.55
N CYS A 280 -28.23 0.69 -15.23
CA CYS A 280 -28.82 1.94 -14.77
C CYS A 280 -28.00 3.11 -15.28
N SER A 281 -28.69 4.15 -15.74
CA SER A 281 -28.09 5.37 -16.27
C SER A 281 -28.98 6.56 -15.95
N PRO A 282 -28.52 7.81 -16.16
CA PRO A 282 -29.37 8.98 -15.98
C PRO A 282 -30.66 8.99 -16.81
N ALA A 283 -30.77 8.15 -17.85
CA ALA A 283 -31.89 8.15 -18.80
C ALA A 283 -32.76 6.90 -18.76
N SER A 284 -32.28 5.77 -18.22
CA SER A 284 -33.00 4.49 -18.29
C SER A 284 -32.52 3.47 -17.27
N ILE A 285 -33.38 2.48 -17.05
CA ILE A 285 -33.10 1.28 -16.24
C ILE A 285 -33.33 0.05 -17.13
N SER A 286 -32.49 -0.95 -16.99
CA SER A 286 -32.56 -2.22 -17.70
C SER A 286 -32.69 -3.36 -16.70
N PHE A 287 -33.61 -4.28 -16.99
CA PHE A 287 -33.90 -5.46 -16.17
C PHE A 287 -33.45 -6.72 -16.92
N ALA A 288 -33.07 -7.75 -16.17
CA ALA A 288 -32.84 -9.08 -16.73
C ALA A 288 -34.13 -9.62 -17.38
N ASP A 289 -33.95 -10.39 -18.46
CA ASP A 289 -35.04 -11.06 -19.19
C ASP A 289 -35.74 -12.15 -18.37
#